data_AF-A0A6H1W656-F1
#
_entry.id   AF-A0A6H1W656-F1
#
_cell.length_a   1.000
_cell.length_b   1.000
_cell.length_c   1.000
_cell.angle_alpha   90.00
_cell.angle_beta   90.00
_cell.angle_gamma   90.00
#
_symmetry.space_group_name_H-M   'P 1'
#
loop_
_entity.id
_entity.type
_entity.pdbx_description
1 polymer ?
#
loop_
_entity_poly.entity_id
_entity_poly.type
_entity_poly.pdbx_seq_one_letter_code
_entity_poly.pdbx_strand_id
1 'polypeptide(L)'
;MHATLSPSTTADRSTRVLKWRVVDIVVASVVAVASGVVFWVWGQLDNPISGPVSAVLPGFQGILNGPWLFAGVLGALIIRKPGAAIYTELVAATVSALIGTQWGFATLISGLVQGLGVEIVFALFLYANWRLPVALLAGAGAGIAESILDLLYWYPGSKLGFVVTYTITTTISGIVVAGLLSWLLVRALAKTGALSRFASGREATGRV
;
A
#
# COMPACT_ATOMS: atom_id res chain seq x y z
N MET A 1 24.52 -53.65 20.02
CA MET A 1 24.63 -52.22 19.66
C MET A 1 23.44 -51.88 18.78
N HIS A 2 22.39 -51.26 19.33
CA HIS A 2 21.22 -50.83 18.55
C HIS A 2 21.46 -49.39 18.09
N ALA A 3 21.61 -49.19 16.78
CA ALA A 3 21.71 -47.86 16.19
C ALA A 3 20.30 -47.27 16.00
N THR A 4 19.94 -46.30 16.83
CA THR A 4 18.77 -45.44 16.64
C THR A 4 19.05 -44.46 15.52
N LEU A 5 18.46 -44.70 14.34
CA LEU A 5 18.45 -43.72 13.25
C LEU A 5 17.44 -42.62 13.61
N SER A 6 17.94 -41.44 13.92
CA SER A 6 17.12 -40.24 14.06
C SER A 6 16.63 -39.82 12.67
N PRO A 7 15.33 -39.54 12.47
CA PRO A 7 14.86 -39.01 11.19
C PRO A 7 15.44 -37.62 10.99
N SER A 8 16.30 -37.48 9.99
CA SER A 8 16.75 -36.20 9.47
C SER A 8 15.51 -35.44 8.97
N THR A 9 15.10 -34.42 9.72
CA THR A 9 14.04 -33.50 9.28
C THR A 9 14.63 -32.64 8.16
N THR A 10 14.48 -33.10 6.92
CA THR A 10 14.63 -32.22 5.75
C THR A 10 13.59 -31.11 5.91
N ALA A 11 14.05 -29.92 6.32
CA ALA A 11 13.23 -28.73 6.31
C ALA A 11 12.69 -28.55 4.89
N ASP A 12 11.40 -28.87 4.71
CA ASP A 12 10.70 -28.73 3.45
C ASP A 12 10.80 -27.25 3.05
N ARG A 13 11.62 -26.98 2.04
CA ARG A 13 11.88 -25.64 1.55
C ARG A 13 10.63 -25.22 0.78
N SER A 14 9.57 -24.88 1.51
CA SER A 14 8.26 -24.45 1.00
C SER A 14 8.46 -23.54 -0.20
N THR A 15 8.18 -24.06 -1.38
CA THR A 15 8.32 -23.29 -2.63
C THR A 15 7.36 -22.11 -2.58
N ARG A 16 7.89 -20.90 -2.78
CA ARG A 16 7.07 -19.67 -2.75
C ARG A 16 6.13 -19.66 -3.96
N VAL A 17 4.83 -19.79 -3.73
CA VAL A 17 3.81 -19.77 -4.80
C VAL A 17 3.47 -18.32 -5.16
N LEU A 18 4.03 -17.83 -6.27
CA LEU A 18 3.79 -16.48 -6.78
C LEU A 18 2.54 -16.37 -7.67
N LYS A 19 1.95 -17.50 -8.09
CA LYS A 19 0.73 -17.52 -8.90
C LYS A 19 -0.50 -17.14 -8.06
N TRP A 20 -1.35 -16.28 -8.58
CA TRP A 20 -2.61 -15.90 -7.93
C TRP A 20 -3.56 -17.09 -7.87
N ARG A 21 -4.24 -17.23 -6.73
CA ARG A 21 -5.36 -18.16 -6.52
C ARG A 21 -6.64 -17.33 -6.54
N VAL A 22 -7.77 -17.98 -6.78
CA VAL A 22 -9.10 -17.33 -6.74
C VAL A 22 -9.32 -16.61 -5.40
N VAL A 23 -8.97 -17.23 -4.28
CA VAL A 23 -9.09 -16.62 -2.95
C VAL A 23 -8.24 -15.34 -2.81
N ASP A 24 -7.11 -15.26 -3.49
CA ASP A 24 -6.26 -14.06 -3.44
C ASP A 24 -6.93 -12.91 -4.18
N ILE A 25 -7.53 -13.18 -5.35
CA ILE A 25 -8.29 -12.17 -6.13
C ILE A 25 -9.49 -11.69 -5.34
N VAL A 26 -10.26 -12.61 -4.74
CA VAL A 26 -11.46 -12.28 -3.96
C VAL A 26 -11.10 -11.39 -2.77
N VAL A 27 -10.08 -11.77 -1.99
CA VAL A 27 -9.68 -10.98 -0.81
C VAL A 27 -9.07 -9.65 -1.21
N ALA A 28 -8.24 -9.61 -2.26
CA ALA A 28 -7.72 -8.36 -2.80
C ALA A 28 -8.85 -7.42 -3.24
N SER A 29 -9.88 -7.95 -3.91
CA SER A 29 -11.06 -7.18 -4.34
C SER A 29 -11.82 -6.61 -3.15
N VAL A 30 -12.09 -7.42 -2.12
CA VAL A 30 -12.81 -6.96 -0.92
C VAL A 30 -12.04 -5.86 -0.20
N VAL A 31 -10.73 -6.03 -0.04
CA VAL A 31 -9.85 -5.01 0.57
C VAL A 31 -9.82 -3.75 -0.28
N ALA A 32 -9.73 -3.87 -1.60
CA ALA A 32 -9.71 -2.75 -2.52
C ALA A 32 -11.03 -1.98 -2.51
N VAL A 33 -12.19 -2.66 -2.51
CA VAL A 33 -13.50 -2.01 -2.41
C VAL A 33 -13.64 -1.25 -1.10
N ALA A 34 -13.27 -1.86 0.03
CA ALA A 34 -13.30 -1.18 1.32
C ALA A 34 -12.37 0.04 1.33
N SER A 35 -11.17 -0.08 0.75
CA SER A 35 -10.21 1.02 0.64
C SER A 35 -10.72 2.13 -0.29
N GLY A 36 -11.40 1.79 -1.39
CA GLY A 36 -11.99 2.76 -2.30
C GLY A 36 -13.09 3.61 -1.66
N VAL A 37 -13.87 3.03 -0.74
CA VAL A 37 -14.80 3.82 0.09
C VAL A 37 -14.04 4.77 1.00
N VAL A 38 -12.95 4.33 1.63
CA VAL A 38 -12.10 5.20 2.47
C VAL A 38 -11.49 6.34 1.64
N PHE A 39 -11.03 6.07 0.42
CA PHE A 39 -10.50 7.08 -0.51
C PHE A 39 -11.54 8.13 -0.85
N TRP A 40 -12.76 7.68 -1.11
CA TRP A 40 -13.86 8.57 -1.43
C TRP A 40 -14.22 9.46 -0.23
N VAL A 41 -14.35 8.88 0.97
CA VAL A 41 -14.60 9.63 2.21
C VAL A 41 -13.49 10.65 2.46
N TRP A 42 -12.23 10.23 2.32
CA TRP A 42 -11.09 11.13 2.48
C TRP A 42 -11.09 12.26 1.45
N GLY A 43 -11.48 11.99 0.21
CA GLY A 43 -11.71 13.01 -0.83
C GLY A 43 -12.70 14.10 -0.44
N GLN A 44 -13.73 13.78 0.35
CA GLN A 44 -14.66 14.79 0.85
C GLN A 44 -14.06 15.62 1.98
N LEU A 45 -13.20 15.00 2.80
CA LEU A 45 -12.57 15.64 3.96
C LEU A 45 -11.34 16.49 3.59
N ASP A 46 -10.62 16.14 2.53
CA ASP A 46 -9.40 16.84 2.12
C ASP A 46 -9.68 18.28 1.68
N ASN A 47 -10.77 18.52 0.95
CA ASN A 47 -11.15 19.85 0.45
C ASN A 47 -11.17 20.96 1.54
N PRO A 48 -11.90 20.80 2.67
CA PRO A 48 -11.89 21.81 3.72
C PRO A 48 -10.56 21.88 4.52
N ILE A 49 -9.75 20.82 4.50
CA ILE A 49 -8.53 20.72 5.33
C ILE A 49 -7.29 21.25 4.60
N SER A 50 -7.21 21.06 3.28
CA SER A 50 -6.03 21.39 2.48
C SER A 50 -5.70 22.89 2.46
N GLY A 51 -6.72 23.75 2.50
CA GLY A 51 -6.56 25.21 2.58
C GLY A 51 -5.73 25.65 3.80
N PRO A 52 -6.19 25.40 5.04
CA PRO A 52 -5.42 25.69 6.25
C PRO A 52 -4.04 25.03 6.31
N VAL A 53 -3.90 23.79 5.82
CA VAL A 53 -2.62 23.07 5.85
C VAL A 53 -1.60 23.68 4.88
N SER A 54 -2.03 24.08 3.68
CA SER A 54 -1.16 24.74 2.70
C SER A 54 -0.68 26.12 3.16
N ALA A 55 -1.43 26.78 4.05
CA ALA A 55 -1.05 28.07 4.63
C ALA A 55 0.13 28.00 5.60
N VAL A 56 0.44 26.81 6.15
CA VAL A 56 1.58 26.60 7.05
C VAL A 56 2.90 26.79 6.29
N LEU A 57 3.02 26.12 5.13
CA LEU A 57 4.21 26.16 4.28
C LEU A 57 3.83 25.66 2.87
N PRO A 58 4.24 26.35 1.79
CA PRO A 58 3.96 25.88 0.43
C PRO A 58 4.51 24.47 0.18
N GLY A 59 3.63 23.55 -0.20
CA GLY A 59 3.97 22.13 -0.41
C GLY A 59 3.64 21.25 0.79
N PHE A 60 3.36 21.81 1.97
CA PHE A 60 3.08 21.01 3.17
C PHE A 60 1.79 20.19 3.09
N GLN A 61 0.86 20.59 2.21
CA GLN A 61 -0.37 19.85 1.96
C GLN A 61 -0.15 18.40 1.48
N GLY A 62 1.06 18.06 1.00
CA GLY A 62 1.42 16.67 0.69
C GLY A 62 1.26 15.70 1.87
N ILE A 63 1.28 16.21 3.12
CA ILE A 63 1.04 15.40 4.32
C ILE A 63 -0.36 14.76 4.37
N LEU A 64 -1.29 15.24 3.55
CA LEU A 64 -2.67 14.74 3.48
C LEU A 64 -2.83 13.59 2.48
N ASN A 65 -1.79 13.25 1.70
CA ASN A 65 -1.91 12.26 0.63
C ASN A 65 -1.98 10.81 1.13
N GLY A 66 -1.44 10.51 2.30
CA GLY A 66 -1.28 9.15 2.82
C GLY A 66 -2.52 8.25 2.79
N PRO A 67 -3.74 8.73 3.10
CA PRO A 67 -4.94 7.91 3.06
C PRO A 67 -5.36 7.46 1.66
N TRP A 68 -4.81 7.99 0.57
CA TRP A 68 -4.98 7.42 -0.78
C TRP A 68 -3.90 6.40 -1.15
N LEU A 69 -2.81 6.29 -0.38
CA LEU A 69 -1.63 5.49 -0.77
C LEU A 69 -1.63 4.09 -0.14
N PHE A 70 -2.56 3.80 0.77
CA PHE A 70 -2.44 2.64 1.65
C PHE A 70 -2.99 1.33 1.03
N ALA A 71 -3.89 1.40 0.05
CA ALA A 71 -4.59 0.21 -0.45
C ALA A 71 -3.61 -0.78 -1.09
N GLY A 72 -2.67 -0.28 -1.89
CA GLY A 72 -1.61 -1.04 -2.55
C GLY A 72 -0.66 -1.69 -1.54
N VAL A 73 -0.24 -0.95 -0.52
CA VAL A 73 0.63 -1.50 0.54
C VAL A 73 -0.10 -2.59 1.33
N LEU A 74 -1.35 -2.34 1.73
CA LEU A 74 -2.17 -3.30 2.44
C LEU A 74 -2.41 -4.57 1.61
N GLY A 75 -2.80 -4.41 0.34
CA GLY A 75 -2.99 -5.50 -0.60
C GLY A 75 -1.75 -6.35 -0.80
N ALA A 76 -0.60 -5.71 -1.01
CA ALA A 76 0.68 -6.40 -1.13
C ALA A 76 1.05 -7.19 0.13
N LEU A 77 0.90 -6.58 1.32
CA LEU A 77 1.22 -7.24 2.58
C LEU A 77 0.30 -8.43 2.89
N ILE A 78 -0.96 -8.40 2.47
CA ILE A 78 -1.93 -9.48 2.65
C ILE A 78 -1.64 -10.62 1.65
N ILE A 79 -1.61 -10.30 0.36
CA ILE A 79 -1.59 -11.28 -0.74
C ILE A 79 -0.19 -11.85 -0.97
N ARG A 80 0.84 -11.02 -0.82
CA ARG A 80 2.26 -11.37 -0.95
C ARG A 80 2.66 -11.95 -2.30
N LYS A 81 2.12 -11.38 -3.38
CA LYS A 81 2.37 -11.82 -4.76
C LYS A 81 2.59 -10.63 -5.69
N PRO A 82 3.31 -10.83 -6.82
CA PRO A 82 3.48 -9.80 -7.83
C PRO A 82 2.14 -9.30 -8.38
N GLY A 83 2.04 -7.99 -8.55
CA GLY A 83 0.87 -7.25 -9.02
C GLY A 83 -0.18 -6.97 -7.95
N ALA A 84 0.03 -7.40 -6.70
CA ALA A 84 -0.96 -7.22 -5.64
C ALA A 84 -1.14 -5.75 -5.25
N ALA A 85 -0.06 -4.96 -5.27
CA ALA A 85 -0.15 -3.55 -4.94
C ALA A 85 -0.91 -2.80 -6.03
N ILE A 86 -0.49 -2.97 -7.29
CA ILE A 86 -1.13 -2.32 -8.44
C ILE A 86 -2.61 -2.68 -8.52
N TYR A 87 -2.94 -3.96 -8.38
CA TYR A 87 -4.33 -4.42 -8.47
C TYR A 87 -5.22 -3.78 -7.40
N THR A 88 -4.77 -3.81 -6.14
CA THR A 88 -5.59 -3.31 -5.04
C THR A 88 -5.75 -1.80 -5.06
N GLU A 89 -4.68 -1.07 -5.39
CA GLU A 89 -4.70 0.39 -5.53
C GLU A 89 -5.59 0.84 -6.69
N LEU A 90 -5.43 0.22 -7.86
CA LEU A 90 -6.22 0.56 -9.04
C LEU A 90 -7.72 0.25 -8.86
N VAL A 91 -8.06 -0.88 -8.24
CA VAL A 91 -9.46 -1.22 -7.95
C VAL A 91 -10.04 -0.27 -6.90
N ALA A 92 -9.27 0.11 -5.86
CA ALA A 92 -9.71 1.09 -4.87
C ALA A 92 -9.96 2.47 -5.51
N ALA A 93 -9.03 2.94 -6.34
CA ALA A 93 -9.17 4.17 -7.12
C ALA A 93 -10.39 4.12 -8.05
N THR A 94 -10.62 2.99 -8.72
CA THR A 94 -11.79 2.79 -9.59
C THR A 94 -13.09 2.89 -8.79
N VAL A 95 -13.18 2.23 -7.65
CA VAL A 95 -14.37 2.27 -6.77
C VAL A 95 -14.61 3.70 -6.28
N SER A 96 -13.56 4.40 -5.83
CA SER A 96 -13.66 5.80 -5.40
C SER A 96 -14.17 6.71 -6.52
N ALA A 97 -13.65 6.53 -7.74
CA ALA A 97 -14.09 7.28 -8.91
C ALA A 97 -15.56 7.01 -9.29
N LEU A 98 -15.99 5.75 -9.18
CA LEU A 98 -17.37 5.35 -9.47
C LEU A 98 -18.39 5.88 -8.46
N ILE A 99 -18.02 5.97 -7.16
CA ILE A 99 -18.88 6.59 -6.15
C ILE A 99 -19.05 8.09 -6.45
N GLY A 100 -18.02 8.73 -6.98
CA GLY A 100 -18.05 10.12 -7.43
C GLY A 100 -16.97 10.93 -6.73
N THR A 101 -15.87 11.16 -7.43
CA THR A 101 -14.74 11.96 -6.96
C THR A 101 -14.55 13.19 -7.85
N GLN A 102 -14.07 14.29 -7.25
CA GLN A 102 -13.84 15.56 -7.97
C GLN A 102 -12.74 15.46 -9.04
N TRP A 103 -11.83 14.49 -8.92
CA TRP A 103 -10.73 14.28 -9.86
C TRP A 103 -11.08 13.34 -11.03
N GLY A 104 -12.27 12.72 -11.02
CA GLY A 104 -12.76 11.85 -12.08
C GLY A 104 -11.76 10.77 -12.51
N PHE A 105 -11.45 10.71 -13.80
CA PHE A 105 -10.55 9.69 -14.37
C PHE A 105 -9.09 9.82 -13.90
N ALA A 106 -8.64 11.02 -13.49
CA ALA A 106 -7.28 11.21 -13.00
C ALA A 106 -6.99 10.35 -11.76
N THR A 107 -8.01 10.04 -10.94
CA THR A 107 -7.89 9.14 -9.79
C THR A 107 -7.40 7.74 -10.17
N LEU A 108 -7.78 7.22 -11.34
CA LEU A 108 -7.30 5.91 -11.81
C LEU A 108 -5.81 5.96 -12.19
N ILE A 109 -5.37 7.08 -12.76
CA ILE A 109 -3.96 7.30 -13.11
C ILE A 109 -3.13 7.36 -11.83
N SER A 110 -3.58 8.13 -10.83
CA SER A 110 -2.97 8.18 -9.50
C SER A 110 -2.89 6.79 -8.88
N GLY A 111 -3.99 6.04 -8.81
CA GLY A 111 -3.98 4.68 -8.24
C GLY A 111 -3.03 3.73 -8.96
N LEU A 112 -2.91 3.82 -10.29
CA LEU A 112 -1.93 3.04 -11.04
C LEU A 112 -0.49 3.41 -10.67
N VAL A 113 -0.16 4.70 -10.64
CA VAL A 113 1.20 5.21 -10.36
C VAL A 113 1.62 4.92 -8.92
N GLN A 114 0.72 5.14 -7.96
CA GLN A 114 0.93 4.81 -6.55
C GLN A 114 1.17 3.32 -6.36
N GLY A 115 0.32 2.49 -6.95
CA GLY A 115 0.43 1.04 -6.90
C GLY A 115 1.75 0.55 -7.51
N LEU A 116 2.19 1.15 -8.62
CA LEU A 116 3.51 0.89 -9.21
C LEU A 116 4.65 1.26 -8.26
N GLY A 117 4.57 2.42 -7.58
CA GLY A 117 5.55 2.83 -6.58
C GLY A 117 5.73 1.79 -5.46
N VAL A 118 4.62 1.24 -4.97
CA VAL A 118 4.63 0.15 -3.98
C VAL A 118 5.20 -1.14 -4.56
N GLU A 119 4.76 -1.53 -5.76
CA GLU A 119 5.13 -2.78 -6.41
C GLU A 119 6.64 -2.84 -6.70
N ILE A 120 7.23 -1.72 -7.15
CA ILE A 120 8.66 -1.61 -7.39
C ILE A 120 9.45 -1.92 -6.12
N VAL A 121 9.03 -1.41 -4.96
CA VAL A 121 9.70 -1.68 -3.69
C VAL A 121 9.64 -3.17 -3.37
N PHE A 122 8.48 -3.81 -3.42
CA PHE A 122 8.40 -5.26 -3.16
C PHE A 122 9.14 -6.10 -4.20
N ALA A 123 9.20 -5.65 -5.45
CA ALA A 123 9.98 -6.28 -6.51
C ALA A 123 11.49 -6.20 -6.25
N LEU A 124 12.00 -5.08 -5.72
CA LEU A 124 13.41 -4.93 -5.32
C LEU A 124 13.81 -5.93 -4.22
N PHE A 125 12.86 -6.28 -3.35
CA PHE A 125 13.05 -7.34 -2.35
C PHE A 125 12.61 -8.73 -2.83
N LEU A 126 12.42 -8.91 -4.15
CA LEU A 126 12.03 -10.16 -4.80
C LEU A 126 10.82 -10.84 -4.15
N TYR A 127 9.86 -10.04 -3.67
CA TYR A 127 8.66 -10.50 -2.96
C TYR A 127 8.99 -11.43 -1.77
N ALA A 128 10.17 -11.22 -1.15
CA ALA A 128 10.72 -12.09 -0.11
C ALA A 128 10.55 -11.53 1.30
N ASN A 129 10.43 -10.20 1.44
CA ASN A 129 10.43 -9.53 2.73
C ASN A 129 9.19 -8.65 2.89
N TRP A 130 8.40 -8.97 3.93
CA TRP A 130 7.11 -8.33 4.24
C TRP A 130 7.13 -7.69 5.65
N ARG A 131 8.33 -7.46 6.19
CA ARG A 131 8.53 -6.88 7.52
C ARG A 131 8.32 -5.36 7.49
N LEU A 132 8.21 -4.77 8.68
CA LEU A 132 7.95 -3.35 8.84
C LEU A 132 8.86 -2.44 7.99
N PRO A 133 10.20 -2.60 7.94
CA PRO A 133 11.04 -1.72 7.14
C PRO A 133 10.67 -1.70 5.66
N VAL A 134 10.33 -2.86 5.07
CA VAL A 134 9.92 -2.94 3.67
C VAL A 134 8.53 -2.35 3.47
N ALA A 135 7.61 -2.52 4.43
CA ALA A 135 6.32 -1.85 4.40
C ALA A 135 6.45 -0.32 4.44
N LEU A 136 7.35 0.22 5.28
CA LEU A 136 7.65 1.65 5.34
C LEU A 136 8.26 2.15 4.02
N LEU A 137 9.20 1.40 3.44
CA LEU A 137 9.78 1.72 2.13
C LEU A 137 8.73 1.66 1.02
N ALA A 138 7.81 0.71 1.06
CA ALA A 138 6.69 0.62 0.11
C ALA A 138 5.78 1.84 0.20
N GLY A 139 5.45 2.29 1.42
CA GLY A 139 4.74 3.53 1.65
C GLY A 139 5.49 4.76 1.14
N ALA A 140 6.83 4.81 1.32
CA ALA A 140 7.66 5.85 0.73
C ALA A 140 7.64 5.81 -0.80
N GLY A 141 7.69 4.61 -1.39
CA GLY A 141 7.60 4.40 -2.84
C GLY A 141 6.28 4.92 -3.42
N ALA A 142 5.15 4.64 -2.75
CA ALA A 142 3.85 5.20 -3.12
C ALA A 142 3.87 6.74 -3.07
N GLY A 143 4.41 7.32 -2.00
CA GLY A 143 4.46 8.77 -1.83
C GLY A 143 5.36 9.47 -2.85
N ILE A 144 6.51 8.88 -3.19
CA ILE A 144 7.39 9.40 -4.24
C ILE A 144 6.70 9.31 -5.60
N ALA A 145 6.07 8.17 -5.92
CA ALA A 145 5.37 7.99 -7.18
C ALA A 145 4.22 9.00 -7.34
N GLU A 146 3.43 9.22 -6.29
CA GLU A 146 2.37 10.23 -6.30
C GLU A 146 2.94 11.64 -6.44
N SER A 147 4.01 11.96 -5.71
CA SER A 147 4.66 13.27 -5.83
C SER A 147 5.11 13.56 -7.24
N ILE A 148 5.67 12.56 -7.95
CA ILE A 148 6.07 12.71 -9.36
C ILE A 148 4.86 13.01 -10.22
N LEU A 149 3.76 12.27 -10.07
CA LEU A 149 2.53 12.49 -10.84
C LEU A 149 1.96 13.89 -10.58
N ASP A 150 1.81 14.28 -9.32
CA ASP A 150 1.22 15.55 -8.93
C ASP A 150 2.05 16.75 -9.42
N LEU A 151 3.37 16.66 -9.30
CA LEU A 151 4.27 17.74 -9.74
C LEU A 151 4.25 17.92 -11.26
N LEU A 152 3.96 16.85 -12.02
CA LEU A 152 3.83 16.91 -13.47
C LEU A 152 2.43 17.35 -13.92
N TYR A 153 1.39 16.91 -13.21
CA TYR A 153 0.00 17.07 -13.63
C TYR A 153 -0.68 18.28 -12.98
N TRP A 154 -0.57 18.43 -11.66
CA TRP A 154 -1.27 19.45 -10.88
C TRP A 154 -0.42 20.69 -10.59
N TYR A 155 0.89 20.52 -10.47
CA TYR A 155 1.81 21.60 -10.07
C TYR A 155 2.95 21.88 -11.07
N PRO A 156 2.70 21.87 -12.41
CA PRO A 156 3.75 22.08 -13.39
C PRO A 156 4.40 23.46 -13.23
N GLY A 157 5.73 23.51 -13.32
CA GLY A 157 6.50 24.76 -13.20
C GLY A 157 6.66 25.30 -11.77
N SER A 158 6.31 24.51 -10.76
CA SER A 158 6.49 24.88 -9.36
C SER A 158 7.95 25.18 -9.00
N LYS A 159 8.14 26.13 -8.08
CA LYS A 159 9.47 26.48 -7.55
C LYS A 159 10.07 25.30 -6.81
N LEU A 160 11.40 25.18 -6.83
CA LEU A 160 12.14 24.08 -6.19
C LEU A 160 11.77 23.88 -4.71
N GLY A 161 11.56 24.97 -3.95
CA GLY A 161 11.15 24.88 -2.55
C GLY A 161 9.80 24.16 -2.34
N PHE A 162 8.83 24.39 -3.21
CA PHE A 162 7.54 23.69 -3.19
C PHE A 162 7.72 22.22 -3.56
N VAL A 163 8.44 21.94 -4.66
CA VAL A 163 8.72 20.57 -5.15
C VAL A 163 9.33 19.72 -4.04
N VAL A 164 10.36 20.23 -3.36
CA VAL A 164 11.06 19.52 -2.28
C VAL A 164 10.13 19.31 -1.08
N THR A 165 9.43 20.35 -0.63
CA THR A 165 8.54 20.26 0.53
C THR A 165 7.38 19.30 0.28
N TYR A 166 6.75 19.38 -0.89
CA TYR A 166 5.66 18.51 -1.29
C TYR A 166 6.10 17.05 -1.36
N THR A 167 7.24 16.79 -2.01
CA THR A 167 7.78 15.43 -2.11
C THR A 167 8.09 14.85 -0.73
N ILE A 168 8.73 15.62 0.15
CA ILE A 168 9.09 15.14 1.50
C ILE A 168 7.82 14.85 2.31
N THR A 169 6.85 15.76 2.33
CA THR A 169 5.65 15.61 3.14
C THR A 169 4.74 14.48 2.65
N THR A 170 4.56 14.34 1.33
CA THR A 170 3.88 13.19 0.72
C THR A 170 4.59 11.88 1.02
N THR A 171 5.93 11.86 0.95
CA THR A 171 6.72 10.66 1.29
C THR A 171 6.55 10.28 2.76
N ILE A 172 6.62 11.25 3.69
CA ILE A 172 6.39 11.02 5.13
C ILE A 172 4.97 10.50 5.36
N SER A 173 3.98 11.09 4.71
CA SER A 173 2.60 10.63 4.80
C SER A 173 2.45 9.19 4.29
N GLY A 174 3.11 8.84 3.19
CA GLY A 174 3.15 7.48 2.67
C GLY A 174 3.81 6.51 3.66
N ILE A 175 4.95 6.87 4.26
CA ILE A 175 5.62 6.04 5.27
C ILE A 175 4.71 5.74 6.46
N VAL A 176 4.05 6.77 7.01
CA VAL A 176 3.24 6.64 8.23
C VAL A 176 1.87 6.02 7.94
N VAL A 177 1.13 6.55 6.96
CA VAL A 177 -0.24 6.11 6.69
C VAL A 177 -0.25 4.89 5.78
N ALA A 178 0.48 4.89 4.67
CA ALA A 178 0.46 3.72 3.79
C ALA A 178 1.34 2.57 4.32
N GLY A 179 2.52 2.86 4.83
CA GLY A 179 3.46 1.86 5.32
C GLY A 179 3.10 1.31 6.70
N LEU A 180 3.20 2.16 7.73
CA LEU A 180 3.05 1.75 9.13
C LEU A 180 1.62 1.31 9.44
N LEU A 181 0.61 2.11 9.09
CA LEU A 181 -0.79 1.77 9.39
C LEU A 181 -1.21 0.49 8.68
N SER A 182 -0.89 0.30 7.39
CA SER A 182 -1.22 -0.96 6.68
C SER A 182 -0.58 -2.18 7.33
N TRP A 183 0.67 -2.05 7.78
CA TRP A 183 1.34 -3.14 8.49
C TRP A 183 0.67 -3.48 9.83
N LEU A 184 0.21 -2.46 10.56
CA LEU A 184 -0.59 -2.64 11.79
C LEU A 184 -1.96 -3.24 11.48
N LEU A 185 -2.63 -2.82 10.40
CA LEU A 185 -3.91 -3.35 9.95
C LEU A 185 -3.82 -4.84 9.61
N VAL A 186 -2.77 -5.29 8.92
CA VAL A 186 -2.56 -6.72 8.67
C VAL A 186 -2.48 -7.51 9.97
N ARG A 187 -1.79 -6.99 10.98
CA ARG A 187 -1.69 -7.64 12.30
C ARG A 187 -3.01 -7.65 13.05
N ALA A 188 -3.78 -6.56 12.98
CA ALA A 188 -5.11 -6.50 13.57
C ALA A 188 -6.06 -7.52 12.88
N LEU A 189 -6.08 -7.54 11.55
CA LEU A 189 -6.87 -8.49 10.77
C LEU A 189 -6.47 -9.94 11.02
N ALA A 190 -5.16 -10.21 11.19
CA ALA A 190 -4.69 -11.54 11.53
C ALA A 190 -5.24 -12.05 12.88
N LYS A 191 -5.36 -11.17 13.89
CA LYS A 191 -5.95 -11.51 15.19
C LYS A 191 -7.43 -11.88 15.11
N THR A 192 -8.17 -11.37 14.12
CA THR A 192 -9.58 -11.72 13.90
C THR A 192 -9.77 -13.10 13.24
N GLY A 193 -8.71 -13.72 12.73
CA GLY A 193 -8.78 -14.96 11.97
C GLY A 193 -9.14 -14.80 10.49
N ALA A 194 -9.49 -13.59 10.03
CA ALA A 194 -9.82 -13.29 8.63
C ALA A 194 -8.68 -13.66 7.67
N LEU A 195 -7.42 -13.54 8.11
CA LEU A 195 -6.23 -13.85 7.31
C LEU A 195 -5.69 -15.28 7.52
N SER A 196 -6.43 -16.17 8.20
CA SER A 196 -5.97 -17.54 8.52
C SER A 196 -5.53 -18.37 7.30
N ARG A 197 -6.11 -18.09 6.13
CA ARG A 197 -5.79 -18.75 4.84
C ARG A 197 -4.52 -18.19 4.17
N PHE A 198 -3.96 -17.08 4.66
CA PHE A 198 -2.82 -16.38 4.07
C PHE A 198 -1.55 -16.54 4.91
N ALA A 199 -0.39 -16.43 4.24
CA ALA A 199 0.91 -16.41 4.92
C ALA A 199 1.03 -15.21 5.87
N SER A 200 0.45 -14.07 5.50
CA SER A 200 0.35 -12.86 6.32
C SER A 200 -0.32 -13.09 7.67
N GLY A 201 -1.41 -13.86 7.71
CA GLY A 201 -2.10 -14.21 8.95
C GLY A 201 -1.29 -15.17 9.84
N ARG A 202 -0.64 -16.19 9.25
CA ARG A 202 0.18 -17.17 9.98
C ARG A 202 1.42 -16.54 10.61
N GLU A 203 2.12 -15.68 9.86
CA GLU A 203 3.30 -14.96 10.38
C GLU A 203 2.92 -14.00 11.51
N ALA A 204 1.82 -13.23 11.35
CA ALA A 204 1.41 -12.24 12.34
C ALA A 204 0.91 -12.87 13.67
N THR A 205 0.43 -14.12 13.65
CA THR A 205 0.00 -14.87 14.85
C THR A 205 1.07 -15.81 15.40
N GLY A 206 2.27 -15.84 14.83
CA GLY A 206 3.38 -16.68 15.31
C GLY A 206 3.19 -18.19 15.07
N ARG A 207 2.32 -18.59 14.14
CA ARG A 207 2.05 -19.99 13.78
C ARG A 207 3.01 -20.50 12.68
N VAL A 208 4.29 -20.13 12.77
CA VAL A 208 5.33 -20.51 11.80
C VAL A 208 5.99 -21.82 12.23
#